data_AF-A0AAJ1JBH4-F1
#
_entry.id   AF-A0AAJ1JBH4-F1
#
_cell.length_a   1.000
_cell.length_b   1.000
_cell.length_c   1.000
_cell.angle_alpha   90.00
_cell.angle_beta   90.00
_cell.angle_gamma   90.00
#
_symmetry.space_group_name_H-M   'P 1'
#
loop_
_entity.id
_entity.type
_entity.pdbx_description
1 polymer ?
#
loop_
_entity_poly.entity_id
_entity_poly.type
_entity_poly.pdbx_seq_one_letter_code
_entity_poly.pdbx_strand_id
1 'polypeptide(L)'
;MSQLQPTDCIDCQKILKHWIEFQLVDEQGEPLAGMPYKLVSISNKKDVRTGVTNGEGLLREENLPPTPVRLWIDAQKLADEMELRPLRTVRGSLGSKVKPKARTQGHFYRYIKIGDLCDKAPQIDNWNNKEELPKYHFPDNKFFGFKAAFVDARWILEVCPFRAWVLLLHHQKEYSLVNAYNQGLMSVLAYANATDNGDKDTKEYSGSVFHFFKEQLLDLSRLPNRIEQKDFRPIVYDAPFRERYITVEFIDTDDNLDTQMFYVVNNKELIISWRGTESKTDIFTTDLNFKPVKLPSDFIGKGRVHEGFWKAFWTGVERKTTENNSLFKEIKELTEDRKIFICGHSLGGALALIHSAQLKKYNPCLYTYGMPRVFTYNAIMEIQDIIHYRHINRNDLVPGVPFEKDMNNYYFENGWDPMGYAIEALSLPQSAIVTSMSPLTAGLTPVAMITSRLDKIKTNDLFLHQGEIVHLYKGEIVYGSTANIISPLHSHNKCNTVINEVNKFACP
;
A
#
# COMPACT_ATOMS: atom_id res chain seq x y z
N MET A 1 54.17 -41.79 17.34
CA MET A 1 54.20 -40.41 16.79
C MET A 1 55.37 -39.72 17.46
N SER A 2 56.41 -39.35 16.70
CA SER A 2 57.57 -38.63 17.23
C SER A 2 57.16 -37.23 17.70
N GLN A 3 57.70 -36.79 18.84
CA GLN A 3 57.51 -35.43 19.36
C GLN A 3 58.22 -34.43 18.43
N LEU A 4 57.48 -33.42 17.98
CA LEU A 4 58.01 -32.26 17.23
C LEU A 4 59.05 -31.53 18.08
N GLN A 5 60.21 -31.22 17.49
CA GLN A 5 61.31 -30.51 18.14
C GLN A 5 61.15 -28.98 17.98
N PRO A 6 61.73 -28.15 18.85
CA PRO A 6 61.64 -26.68 18.77
C PRO A 6 62.21 -26.07 17.48
N THR A 7 62.99 -26.84 16.72
CA THR A 7 63.55 -26.47 15.41
C THR A 7 62.69 -26.89 14.23
N ASP A 8 61.56 -27.57 14.46
CA ASP A 8 60.51 -27.79 13.46
C ASP A 8 59.74 -26.47 13.29
N CYS A 9 60.48 -25.42 12.92
CA CYS A 9 59.92 -24.16 12.47
C CYS A 9 59.09 -24.48 11.23
N ILE A 10 57.77 -24.42 11.39
CA ILE A 10 56.86 -24.32 10.26
C ILE A 10 57.38 -23.15 9.42
N ASP A 11 57.88 -23.45 8.22
CA ASP A 11 58.45 -22.47 7.30
C ASP A 11 57.35 -21.49 6.88
N CYS A 12 57.16 -20.42 7.66
CA CYS A 12 56.10 -19.44 7.48
C CYS A 12 56.14 -18.80 6.08
N GLN A 13 57.31 -18.73 5.43
CA GLN A 13 57.46 -18.22 4.07
C GLN A 13 56.97 -19.21 2.99
N LYS A 14 56.93 -20.51 3.26
CA LYS A 14 56.35 -21.51 2.34
C LYS A 14 54.83 -21.64 2.42
N ILE A 15 54.20 -21.18 3.51
CA ILE A 15 52.75 -21.27 3.73
C ILE A 15 51.99 -20.06 3.13
N LEU A 16 52.63 -18.90 3.05
CA LEU A 16 52.04 -17.66 2.51
C LEU A 16 52.24 -17.54 0.99
N LYS A 17 51.81 -18.53 0.21
CA LYS A 17 51.99 -18.55 -1.27
C LYS A 17 50.72 -18.31 -2.07
N HIS A 18 49.62 -18.13 -1.37
CA HIS A 18 48.32 -18.22 -1.99
C HIS A 18 47.64 -16.87 -2.07
N TRP A 19 46.63 -16.81 -2.93
CA TRP A 19 45.86 -15.62 -3.20
C TRP A 19 44.37 -15.92 -3.20
N ILE A 20 43.59 -14.90 -2.91
CA ILE A 20 42.16 -14.92 -3.13
C ILE A 20 41.71 -13.62 -3.78
N GLU A 21 40.72 -13.73 -4.65
CA GLU A 21 40.20 -12.59 -5.39
C GLU A 21 38.67 -12.60 -5.33
N PHE A 22 38.09 -11.43 -5.11
CA PHE A 22 36.65 -11.24 -5.15
C PHE A 22 36.32 -10.18 -6.18
N GLN A 23 35.27 -10.44 -6.95
CA GLN A 23 34.65 -9.45 -7.83
C GLN A 23 33.24 -9.18 -7.34
N LEU A 24 32.96 -7.95 -6.95
CA LEU A 24 31.65 -7.49 -6.52
C LEU A 24 30.91 -6.88 -7.71
N VAL A 25 29.73 -7.39 -8.01
CA VAL A 25 28.88 -6.89 -9.10
C VAL A 25 27.42 -6.82 -8.67
N ASP A 26 26.63 -5.97 -9.32
CA ASP A 26 25.17 -5.95 -9.16
C ASP A 26 24.47 -7.05 -10.00
N GLU A 27 23.13 -7.07 -9.97
CA GLU A 27 22.32 -8.04 -10.72
C GLU A 27 22.40 -7.89 -12.25
N GLN A 28 22.91 -6.78 -12.76
CA GLN A 28 23.15 -6.51 -14.18
C GLN A 28 24.57 -6.92 -14.59
N GLY A 29 25.45 -7.14 -13.61
CA GLY A 29 26.85 -7.48 -13.81
C GLY A 29 27.76 -6.26 -13.83
N GLU A 30 27.25 -5.09 -13.43
CA GLU A 30 28.04 -3.87 -13.33
C GLU A 30 28.86 -3.89 -12.04
N PRO A 31 30.12 -3.42 -12.07
CA PRO A 31 31.04 -3.52 -10.94
C PRO A 31 30.64 -2.59 -9.78
N LEU A 32 30.89 -3.08 -8.55
CA LEU A 32 30.82 -2.29 -7.32
C LEU A 32 32.21 -1.78 -6.96
N ALA A 33 32.60 -0.68 -7.59
CA ALA A 33 33.89 -0.04 -7.40
C ALA A 33 33.94 0.82 -6.13
N GLY A 34 35.12 1.02 -5.57
CA GLY A 34 35.30 1.95 -4.45
C GLY A 34 34.77 1.42 -3.11
N MET A 35 34.44 0.14 -2.98
CA MET A 35 33.86 -0.47 -1.78
C MET A 35 34.98 -0.80 -0.76
N PRO A 36 35.01 -0.15 0.41
CA PRO A 36 35.96 -0.49 1.46
C PRO A 36 35.65 -1.89 1.99
N TYR A 37 36.69 -2.71 2.13
CA TYR A 37 36.55 -4.07 2.62
C TYR A 37 37.44 -4.36 3.82
N LYS A 38 37.02 -5.39 4.56
CA LYS A 38 37.81 -6.05 5.59
C LYS A 38 37.80 -7.55 5.29
N LEU A 39 38.99 -8.13 5.16
CA LEU A 39 39.19 -9.56 4.96
C LEU A 39 39.92 -10.14 6.18
N VAL A 40 39.39 -11.21 6.77
CA VAL A 40 40.03 -11.87 7.93
C VAL A 40 40.18 -13.36 7.67
N SER A 41 41.38 -13.87 7.90
CA SER A 41 41.63 -15.31 7.91
C SER A 41 40.93 -15.96 9.11
N ILE A 42 40.20 -17.06 8.88
CA ILE A 42 39.47 -17.77 9.95
C ILE A 42 40.45 -18.40 10.95
N SER A 43 41.63 -18.83 10.51
CA SER A 43 42.64 -19.43 11.38
C SER A 43 43.42 -18.41 12.20
N ASN A 44 43.53 -17.17 11.71
CA ASN A 44 44.24 -16.11 12.40
C ASN A 44 43.44 -14.81 12.36
N LYS A 45 42.66 -14.55 13.41
CA LYS A 45 41.83 -13.34 13.54
C LYS A 45 42.65 -12.03 13.58
N LYS A 46 43.97 -12.10 13.78
CA LYS A 46 44.87 -10.93 13.75
C LYS A 46 45.34 -10.59 12.33
N ASP A 47 45.24 -11.52 11.38
CA ASP A 47 45.55 -11.28 9.97
C ASP A 47 44.33 -10.62 9.31
N VAL A 48 44.26 -9.30 9.49
CA VAL A 48 43.20 -8.45 8.95
C VAL A 48 43.78 -7.67 7.77
N ARG A 49 43.19 -7.87 6.59
CA ARG A 49 43.48 -7.09 5.39
C ARG A 49 42.35 -6.11 5.13
N THR A 50 42.72 -4.92 4.67
CA THR A 50 41.77 -3.86 4.38
C THR A 50 42.19 -3.16 3.10
N GLY A 51 41.22 -2.74 2.32
CA GLY A 51 41.46 -1.99 1.10
C GLY A 51 40.15 -1.51 0.52
N VAL A 52 40.16 -1.22 -0.77
CA VAL A 52 39.00 -0.74 -1.51
C VAL A 52 38.94 -1.49 -2.84
N THR A 53 37.75 -1.88 -3.30
CA THR A 53 37.60 -2.47 -4.64
C THR A 53 38.00 -1.49 -5.73
N ASN A 54 38.65 -1.98 -6.79
CA ASN A 54 39.05 -1.17 -7.93
C ASN A 54 37.86 -0.83 -8.85
N GLY A 55 38.13 -0.19 -10.00
CA GLY A 55 37.10 0.17 -10.99
C GLY A 55 36.30 -0.99 -11.57
N GLU A 56 36.81 -2.23 -11.49
CA GLU A 56 36.14 -3.45 -11.95
C GLU A 56 35.42 -4.19 -10.81
N GLY A 57 35.32 -3.57 -9.63
CA GLY A 57 34.76 -4.17 -8.42
C GLY A 57 35.63 -5.30 -7.85
N LEU A 58 36.91 -5.38 -8.27
CA LEU A 58 37.84 -6.40 -7.84
C LEU A 58 38.57 -5.99 -6.57
N LEU A 59 38.78 -6.96 -5.70
CA LEU A 59 39.79 -6.94 -4.65
C LEU A 59 40.59 -8.24 -4.70
N ARG A 60 41.91 -8.15 -4.55
CA ARG A 60 42.82 -9.28 -4.59
C ARG A 60 43.79 -9.17 -3.42
N GLU A 61 43.91 -10.25 -2.66
CA GLU A 61 44.84 -10.36 -1.54
C GLU A 61 45.75 -11.56 -1.78
N GLU A 62 47.04 -11.37 -1.56
CA GLU A 62 48.09 -12.36 -1.79
C GLU A 62 48.88 -12.61 -0.51
N ASN A 63 49.73 -13.63 -0.53
CA ASN A 63 50.53 -14.07 0.62
C ASN A 63 49.64 -14.44 1.81
N LEU A 64 48.58 -15.21 1.54
CA LEU A 64 47.65 -15.72 2.53
C LEU A 64 47.95 -17.18 2.90
N PRO A 65 47.69 -17.60 4.16
CA PRO A 65 47.72 -19.01 4.52
C PRO A 65 46.55 -19.78 3.86
N PRO A 66 46.64 -21.11 3.71
CA PRO A 66 45.62 -21.93 3.08
C PRO A 66 44.41 -22.20 3.96
N THR A 67 43.77 -21.14 4.43
CA THR A 67 42.64 -21.20 5.35
C THR A 67 41.48 -20.33 4.85
N PRO A 68 40.22 -20.74 5.09
CA PRO A 68 39.06 -19.96 4.67
C PRO A 68 39.12 -18.53 5.22
N VAL A 69 38.59 -17.59 4.45
CA VAL A 69 38.53 -16.18 4.82
C VAL A 69 37.07 -15.74 5.00
N ARG A 70 36.89 -14.66 5.75
CA ARG A 70 35.63 -13.92 5.80
C ARG A 70 35.84 -12.53 5.22
N LEU A 71 34.97 -12.16 4.30
CA LEU A 71 34.91 -10.84 3.67
C LEU A 71 33.76 -10.04 4.25
N TRP A 72 34.05 -8.81 4.66
CA TRP A 72 33.06 -7.79 4.96
C TRP A 72 33.27 -6.57 4.08
N ILE A 73 32.19 -5.87 3.79
CA ILE A 73 32.17 -4.59 3.10
C ILE A 73 31.57 -3.55 4.05
N ASP A 74 32.04 -2.29 3.96
CA ASP A 74 31.46 -1.19 4.71
C ASP A 74 29.95 -1.10 4.49
N ALA A 75 29.19 -1.25 5.58
CA ALA A 75 27.74 -1.39 5.51
C ALA A 75 27.04 -0.18 4.90
N GLN A 76 27.46 1.04 5.25
CA GLN A 76 26.78 2.25 4.82
C GLN A 76 27.01 2.47 3.33
N LYS A 77 28.27 2.42 2.89
CA LYS A 77 28.61 2.62 1.49
C LYS A 77 28.02 1.56 0.58
N LEU A 78 27.93 0.30 1.05
CA LEU A 78 27.24 -0.75 0.31
C LEU A 78 25.73 -0.49 0.22
N ALA A 79 25.08 -0.09 1.32
CA ALA A 79 23.65 0.21 1.31
C ALA A 79 23.33 1.37 0.35
N ASP A 80 24.07 2.48 0.48
CA ASP A 80 23.90 3.68 -0.36
C ASP A 80 24.06 3.38 -1.85
N GLU A 81 25.06 2.59 -2.21
CA GLU A 81 25.31 2.18 -3.60
C GLU A 81 24.20 1.25 -4.11
N MET A 82 23.81 0.24 -3.32
CA MET A 82 22.84 -0.77 -3.73
C MET A 82 21.40 -0.25 -3.80
N GLU A 83 21.09 0.88 -3.19
CA GLU A 83 19.80 1.57 -3.39
C GLU A 83 19.62 2.05 -4.84
N LEU A 84 20.72 2.45 -5.49
CA LEU A 84 20.72 3.02 -6.83
C LEU A 84 20.73 1.95 -7.92
N ARG A 85 21.12 0.71 -7.59
CA ARG A 85 21.23 -0.39 -8.55
C ARG A 85 19.86 -0.91 -8.98
N PRO A 86 19.61 -1.15 -10.27
CA PRO A 86 18.30 -1.57 -10.72
C PRO A 86 17.99 -3.01 -10.32
N LEU A 87 16.72 -3.28 -9.99
CA LEU A 87 16.26 -4.63 -9.71
C LEU A 87 15.93 -5.35 -11.03
N ARG A 88 16.42 -6.58 -11.25
CA ARG A 88 16.04 -7.34 -12.48
C ARG A 88 14.62 -7.91 -12.38
N THR A 89 14.12 -8.72 -13.31
CA THR A 89 12.79 -9.35 -13.15
C THR A 89 12.80 -10.67 -12.36
N VAL A 90 13.70 -11.60 -12.69
CA VAL A 90 13.78 -12.93 -12.04
C VAL A 90 14.77 -12.87 -10.88
N ARG A 91 14.33 -13.21 -9.67
CA ARG A 91 15.16 -13.07 -8.46
C ARG A 91 16.24 -14.14 -8.31
N GLY A 92 17.28 -13.76 -7.58
CA GLY A 92 18.31 -14.67 -7.09
C GLY A 92 19.10 -15.39 -8.18
N SER A 93 19.82 -16.44 -7.77
CA SER A 93 20.75 -17.13 -8.67
C SER A 93 20.13 -17.79 -9.92
N LEU A 94 18.81 -17.95 -9.94
CA LEU A 94 18.07 -18.48 -11.09
C LEU A 94 17.99 -17.46 -12.23
N GLY A 95 17.84 -16.17 -11.91
CA GLY A 95 17.78 -15.07 -12.87
C GLY A 95 19.14 -14.50 -13.28
N SER A 96 20.24 -15.11 -12.83
CA SER A 96 21.58 -14.57 -12.97
C SER A 96 22.11 -14.56 -14.40
N LYS A 97 22.45 -13.35 -14.86
CA LYS A 97 23.25 -13.10 -16.07
C LYS A 97 24.76 -13.23 -15.81
N VAL A 98 25.17 -13.15 -14.55
CA VAL A 98 26.57 -13.22 -14.09
C VAL A 98 27.04 -14.66 -13.93
N LYS A 99 26.18 -15.54 -13.38
CA LYS A 99 26.49 -16.94 -13.06
C LYS A 99 26.97 -17.75 -14.26
N PRO A 100 26.36 -17.68 -15.46
CA PRO A 100 26.87 -18.42 -16.61
C PRO A 100 28.28 -17.96 -17.01
N LYS A 101 28.53 -16.65 -17.04
CA LYS A 101 29.83 -16.05 -17.38
C LYS A 101 30.91 -16.46 -16.37
N ALA A 102 30.59 -16.38 -15.08
CA ALA A 102 31.47 -16.81 -13.99
C ALA A 102 31.92 -18.27 -14.18
N ARG A 103 30.96 -19.17 -14.44
CA ARG A 103 31.22 -20.60 -14.64
C ARG A 103 32.08 -20.88 -15.87
N THR A 104 31.80 -20.21 -17.00
CA THR A 104 32.60 -20.38 -18.22
C THR A 104 34.05 -19.93 -18.04
N GLN A 105 34.30 -18.98 -17.14
CA GLN A 105 35.63 -18.48 -16.80
C GLN A 105 36.29 -19.27 -15.65
N GLY A 106 35.65 -20.34 -15.14
CA GLY A 106 36.16 -21.14 -14.03
C GLY A 106 36.12 -20.43 -12.67
N HIS A 107 35.33 -19.37 -12.53
CA HIS A 107 35.19 -18.61 -11.29
C HIS A 107 34.07 -19.18 -10.41
N PHE A 108 34.27 -19.09 -9.09
CA PHE A 108 33.22 -19.38 -8.13
C PHE A 108 32.16 -18.28 -8.17
N TYR A 109 30.91 -18.64 -7.89
CA TYR A 109 29.80 -17.70 -7.97
C TYR A 109 28.90 -17.82 -6.74
N ARG A 110 28.46 -16.67 -6.22
CA ARG A 110 27.43 -16.59 -5.19
C ARG A 110 26.50 -15.41 -5.44
N TYR A 111 25.20 -15.65 -5.30
CA TYR A 111 24.21 -14.58 -5.12
C TYR A 111 24.08 -14.28 -3.63
N ILE A 112 24.16 -13.02 -3.25
CA ILE A 112 24.17 -12.58 -1.85
C ILE A 112 23.30 -11.34 -1.66
N LYS A 113 22.77 -11.19 -0.45
CA LYS A 113 22.06 -9.98 -0.02
C LYS A 113 23.05 -9.05 0.68
N ILE A 114 22.74 -7.77 0.77
CA ILE A 114 23.64 -6.80 1.41
C ILE A 114 24.01 -7.20 2.85
N GLY A 115 23.05 -7.73 3.63
CA GLY A 115 23.29 -8.18 5.00
C GLY A 115 24.27 -9.34 5.14
N ASP A 116 24.52 -10.10 4.06
CA ASP A 116 25.51 -11.17 4.04
C ASP A 116 26.95 -10.63 3.96
N LEU A 117 27.14 -9.36 3.53
CA LEU A 117 28.43 -8.70 3.37
C LEU A 117 28.71 -7.58 4.36
N CYS A 118 27.68 -6.88 4.82
CA CYS A 118 27.86 -5.73 5.71
C CYS A 118 28.63 -6.11 6.98
N ASP A 119 29.54 -5.24 7.41
CA ASP A 119 30.30 -5.35 8.66
C ASP A 119 29.48 -5.03 9.92
N LYS A 120 28.40 -4.28 9.75
CA LYS A 120 27.43 -3.88 10.78
C LYS A 120 26.06 -3.57 10.14
N ALA A 121 25.08 -3.23 10.96
CA ALA A 121 23.83 -2.65 10.44
C ALA A 121 24.10 -1.28 9.79
N PRO A 122 23.66 -1.05 8.55
CA PRO A 122 23.68 0.29 7.98
C PRO A 122 22.69 1.19 8.71
N GLN A 123 22.94 2.50 8.68
CA GLN A 123 21.95 3.47 9.16
C GLN A 123 20.85 3.60 8.10
N ILE A 124 19.61 3.36 8.52
CA ILE A 124 18.43 3.49 7.67
C ILE A 124 17.59 4.65 8.24
N ASP A 125 17.40 5.68 7.43
CA ASP A 125 16.59 6.84 7.80
C ASP A 125 15.16 6.41 8.14
N ASN A 126 14.60 6.99 9.21
CA ASN A 126 13.26 6.68 9.72
C ASN A 126 13.03 5.17 9.96
N TRP A 127 14.05 4.46 10.43
CA TRP A 127 13.96 3.08 10.90
C TRP A 127 14.11 3.07 12.42
N ASN A 128 13.15 2.50 13.13
CA ASN A 128 13.21 2.44 14.59
C ASN A 128 14.31 1.46 15.02
N ASN A 129 15.21 1.89 15.92
CA ASN A 129 16.29 1.04 16.44
C ASN A 129 15.80 -0.21 17.19
N LYS A 130 14.52 -0.27 17.56
CA LYS A 130 13.87 -1.45 18.15
C LYS A 130 13.26 -2.41 17.12
N GLU A 131 13.07 -1.98 15.87
CA GLU A 131 12.50 -2.80 14.80
C GLU A 131 13.58 -3.68 14.16
N GLU A 132 13.26 -4.95 13.89
CA GLU A 132 14.12 -5.84 13.12
C GLU A 132 14.33 -5.28 11.71
N LEU A 133 15.57 -5.30 11.20
CA LEU A 133 15.87 -4.93 9.82
C LEU A 133 15.07 -5.77 8.80
N PRO A 134 14.86 -5.27 7.58
CA PRO A 134 14.04 -5.95 6.57
C PRO A 134 14.64 -7.33 6.25
N LYS A 135 13.93 -8.39 6.68
CA LYS A 135 14.38 -9.79 6.63
C LYS A 135 14.85 -10.25 5.26
N TYR A 136 14.29 -9.71 4.17
CA TYR A 136 14.76 -10.08 2.84
C TYR A 136 16.20 -9.62 2.60
N HIS A 137 16.58 -8.40 2.99
CA HIS A 137 17.93 -7.86 2.78
C HIS A 137 18.89 -8.27 3.91
N PHE A 138 18.35 -8.52 5.11
CA PHE A 138 19.09 -8.90 6.32
C PHE A 138 18.45 -10.13 6.99
N PRO A 139 18.62 -11.34 6.44
CA PRO A 139 17.90 -12.54 6.90
C PRO A 139 18.24 -13.00 8.31
N ASP A 140 19.45 -12.68 8.81
CA ASP A 140 19.93 -13.16 10.11
C ASP A 140 20.32 -12.04 11.10
N ASN A 141 20.34 -10.77 10.68
CA ASN A 141 20.80 -9.60 11.46
C ASN A 141 22.15 -9.78 12.19
N LYS A 142 22.98 -10.73 11.74
CA LYS A 142 24.22 -11.15 12.42
C LYS A 142 25.52 -10.68 11.78
N PHE A 143 25.46 -10.04 10.60
CA PHE A 143 26.60 -9.38 9.93
C PHE A 143 27.89 -10.20 9.93
N PHE A 144 27.76 -11.50 9.66
CA PHE A 144 28.86 -12.45 9.79
C PHE A 144 29.90 -12.36 8.67
N GLY A 145 29.61 -11.58 7.62
CA GLY A 145 30.43 -11.50 6.42
C GLY A 145 30.37 -12.78 5.59
N PHE A 146 30.79 -12.67 4.34
CA PHE A 146 30.80 -13.79 3.41
C PHE A 146 31.99 -14.71 3.70
N LYS A 147 31.71 -15.97 4.04
CA LYS A 147 32.73 -17.00 4.20
C LYS A 147 33.07 -17.60 2.84
N ALA A 148 34.31 -17.38 2.39
CA ALA A 148 34.84 -18.04 1.20
C ALA A 148 35.68 -19.25 1.60
N ALA A 149 35.46 -20.38 0.91
CA ALA A 149 36.41 -21.48 0.98
C ALA A 149 37.74 -21.02 0.37
N PHE A 150 38.83 -21.54 0.92
CA PHE A 150 40.15 -21.20 0.42
C PHE A 150 40.46 -21.96 -0.86
N VAL A 151 40.70 -21.20 -1.93
CA VAL A 151 41.04 -21.65 -3.27
C VAL A 151 41.81 -20.51 -3.95
N ASP A 152 42.88 -20.83 -4.68
CA ASP A 152 43.60 -19.89 -5.56
C ASP A 152 42.72 -19.58 -6.79
N ALA A 153 41.58 -18.93 -6.54
CA ALA A 153 40.52 -18.69 -7.51
C ALA A 153 39.73 -17.42 -7.19
N ARG A 154 39.06 -16.90 -8.21
CA ARG A 154 38.16 -15.74 -8.10
C ARG A 154 36.77 -16.16 -7.66
N TRP A 155 36.20 -15.42 -6.73
CA TRP A 155 34.79 -15.44 -6.34
C TRP A 155 34.07 -14.25 -6.95
N ILE A 156 33.05 -14.50 -7.78
CA ILE A 156 32.11 -13.48 -8.23
C ILE A 156 30.92 -13.45 -7.28
N LEU A 157 30.76 -12.31 -6.62
CA LEU A 157 29.72 -12.02 -5.66
C LEU A 157 28.71 -11.09 -6.31
N GLU A 158 27.56 -11.64 -6.68
CA GLU A 158 26.45 -10.89 -7.24
C GLU A 158 25.54 -10.40 -6.11
N VAL A 159 25.52 -9.10 -5.90
CA VAL A 159 24.86 -8.45 -4.76
C VAL A 159 23.45 -8.01 -5.13
N CYS A 160 22.47 -8.41 -4.32
CA CYS A 160 21.08 -7.97 -4.42
C CYS A 160 20.96 -6.45 -4.18
N PRO A 161 20.28 -5.70 -5.07
CA PRO A 161 19.90 -4.31 -4.81
C PRO A 161 19.13 -4.14 -3.50
N PHE A 162 19.29 -2.96 -2.89
CA PHE A 162 18.60 -2.59 -1.66
C PHE A 162 17.37 -1.74 -1.98
N ARG A 163 16.24 -2.41 -2.19
CA ARG A 163 15.03 -1.80 -2.78
C ARG A 163 13.77 -2.27 -2.08
N ALA A 164 12.67 -1.57 -2.27
CA ALA A 164 11.37 -1.93 -1.72
C ALA A 164 10.30 -1.80 -2.80
N TRP A 165 9.16 -2.46 -2.59
CA TRP A 165 7.97 -2.27 -3.40
C TRP A 165 7.22 -1.02 -2.95
N VAL A 166 6.77 -0.21 -3.91
CA VAL A 166 5.89 0.95 -3.69
C VAL A 166 4.66 0.80 -4.58
N LEU A 167 3.49 1.21 -4.09
CA LEU A 167 2.26 1.16 -4.88
C LEU A 167 2.37 2.13 -6.06
N LEU A 168 2.02 1.68 -7.26
CA LEU A 168 1.89 2.59 -8.39
C LEU A 168 0.58 3.38 -8.24
N LEU A 169 0.67 4.69 -8.09
CA LEU A 169 -0.48 5.58 -8.01
C LEU A 169 -0.24 6.83 -8.88
N HIS A 170 -1.27 7.26 -9.61
CA HIS A 170 -1.22 8.41 -10.50
C HIS A 170 -1.99 9.58 -9.86
N HIS A 171 -1.27 10.59 -9.38
CA HIS A 171 -1.90 11.85 -8.94
C HIS A 171 -2.15 12.72 -10.17
N GLN A 172 -3.32 12.53 -10.79
CA GLN A 172 -3.73 13.17 -12.04
C GLN A 172 -5.25 13.36 -12.05
N LYS A 173 -5.76 14.25 -12.91
CA LYS A 173 -7.20 14.52 -13.00
C LYS A 173 -7.95 13.40 -13.71
N GLU A 174 -7.31 12.77 -14.70
CA GLU A 174 -7.90 11.75 -15.54
C GLU A 174 -8.01 10.40 -14.82
N TYR A 175 -9.04 9.63 -15.14
CA TYR A 175 -9.26 8.33 -14.55
C TYR A 175 -8.05 7.40 -14.73
N SER A 176 -7.64 6.78 -13.63
CA SER A 176 -6.55 5.81 -13.61
C SER A 176 -7.09 4.46 -13.16
N LEU A 177 -7.08 3.48 -14.08
CA LEU A 177 -7.42 2.10 -13.75
C LEU A 177 -6.48 1.51 -12.68
N VAL A 178 -5.22 1.94 -12.68
CA VAL A 178 -4.24 1.56 -11.66
C VAL A 178 -4.67 2.08 -10.28
N ASN A 179 -5.13 3.33 -10.20
CA ASN A 179 -5.65 3.90 -8.96
C ASN A 179 -6.91 3.18 -8.51
N ALA A 180 -7.85 2.92 -9.42
CA ALA A 180 -9.08 2.20 -9.11
C ALA A 180 -8.81 0.80 -8.56
N TYR A 181 -7.79 0.12 -9.09
CA TYR A 181 -7.42 -1.19 -8.60
C TYR A 181 -6.69 -1.11 -7.25
N ASN A 182 -5.60 -0.33 -7.15
CA ASN A 182 -4.80 -0.26 -5.93
C ASN A 182 -5.55 0.39 -4.75
N GLN A 183 -6.30 1.47 -4.98
CA GLN A 183 -7.12 2.09 -3.93
C GLN A 183 -8.33 1.23 -3.55
N GLY A 184 -8.84 0.40 -4.47
CA GLY A 184 -9.85 -0.62 -4.17
C GLY A 184 -9.28 -1.67 -3.22
N LEU A 185 -8.05 -2.14 -3.49
CA LEU A 185 -7.33 -3.03 -2.58
C LEU A 185 -7.07 -2.39 -1.21
N MET A 186 -6.70 -1.12 -1.14
CA MET A 186 -6.53 -0.41 0.14
C MET A 186 -7.85 -0.24 0.90
N SER A 187 -8.96 -0.06 0.18
CA SER A 187 -10.31 -0.04 0.78
C SER A 187 -10.70 -1.40 1.36
N VAL A 188 -10.29 -2.51 0.74
CA VAL A 188 -10.46 -3.87 1.30
C VAL A 188 -9.53 -4.08 2.49
N LEU A 189 -8.28 -3.64 2.39
CA LEU A 189 -7.29 -3.80 3.45
C LEU A 189 -7.71 -3.09 4.75
N ALA A 190 -8.54 -2.05 4.67
CA ALA A 190 -9.09 -1.36 5.84
C ALA A 190 -10.04 -2.25 6.67
N TYR A 191 -10.55 -3.35 6.09
CA TYR A 191 -11.35 -4.36 6.80
C TYR A 191 -10.51 -5.50 7.39
N ALA A 192 -9.20 -5.54 7.12
CA ALA A 192 -8.37 -6.59 7.68
C ALA A 192 -8.35 -6.47 9.21
N ASN A 193 -8.79 -7.53 9.90
CA ASN A 193 -8.95 -7.54 11.34
C ASN A 193 -7.61 -7.15 12.00
N ALA A 194 -7.62 -6.05 12.72
CA ALA A 194 -6.43 -5.43 13.30
C ALA A 194 -6.65 -5.15 14.79
N THR A 195 -7.48 -5.97 15.46
CA THR A 195 -7.84 -5.86 16.88
C THR A 195 -6.63 -5.79 17.81
N ASP A 196 -5.44 -6.17 17.34
CA ASP A 196 -4.19 -6.13 18.12
C ASP A 196 -3.08 -5.28 17.48
N ASN A 197 -3.40 -4.24 16.69
CA ASN A 197 -2.43 -3.23 16.19
C ASN A 197 -1.13 -3.81 15.60
N GLY A 198 -1.24 -4.92 14.85
CA GLY A 198 -0.08 -5.52 14.19
C GLY A 198 0.77 -6.44 15.07
N ASP A 199 0.22 -7.00 16.15
CA ASP A 199 0.84 -8.16 16.82
C ASP A 199 1.02 -9.31 15.82
N LYS A 200 2.30 -9.68 15.60
CA LYS A 200 2.73 -10.70 14.64
C LYS A 200 2.36 -12.11 15.06
N ASP A 201 2.09 -12.33 16.35
CA ASP A 201 1.80 -13.65 16.90
C ASP A 201 0.31 -14.02 16.78
N THR A 202 -0.52 -13.08 16.31
CA THR A 202 -1.95 -13.30 16.05
C THR A 202 -2.17 -14.04 14.73
N LYS A 203 -3.24 -14.84 14.67
CA LYS A 203 -3.66 -15.53 13.43
C LYS A 203 -4.06 -14.54 12.33
N GLU A 204 -4.37 -13.31 12.69
CA GLU A 204 -4.94 -12.28 11.82
C GLU A 204 -3.87 -11.37 11.21
N TYR A 205 -2.61 -11.49 11.66
CA TYR A 205 -1.51 -10.70 11.13
C TYR A 205 -1.35 -10.90 9.61
N SER A 206 -1.50 -12.14 9.12
CA SER A 206 -1.35 -12.43 7.69
C SER A 206 -2.44 -11.74 6.87
N GLY A 207 -2.03 -10.76 6.07
CA GLY A 207 -2.92 -9.95 5.23
C GLY A 207 -3.43 -8.67 5.90
N SER A 208 -3.02 -8.38 7.13
CA SER A 208 -3.25 -7.10 7.80
C SER A 208 -2.49 -5.94 7.13
N VAL A 209 -2.86 -4.71 7.50
CA VAL A 209 -2.17 -3.47 7.11
C VAL A 209 -0.67 -3.57 7.43
N PHE A 210 -0.32 -3.99 8.65
CA PHE A 210 1.08 -4.09 9.07
C PHE A 210 1.85 -5.18 8.31
N HIS A 211 1.28 -6.37 8.11
CA HIS A 211 1.91 -7.40 7.29
C HIS A 211 2.13 -6.95 5.84
N PHE A 212 1.16 -6.23 5.27
CA PHE A 212 1.29 -5.71 3.91
C PHE A 212 2.42 -4.67 3.80
N PHE A 213 2.39 -3.62 4.62
CA PHE A 213 3.35 -2.52 4.48
C PHE A 213 4.72 -2.78 5.13
N LYS A 214 4.77 -3.45 6.29
CA LYS A 214 6.03 -3.69 7.03
C LYS A 214 6.73 -5.00 6.65
N GLU A 215 6.08 -5.90 5.92
CA GLU A 215 6.71 -7.17 5.50
C GLU A 215 6.62 -7.40 3.99
N GLN A 216 5.43 -7.49 3.41
CA GLN A 216 5.28 -7.85 1.99
C GLN A 216 5.93 -6.82 1.06
N LEU A 217 5.78 -5.52 1.32
CA LEU A 217 6.42 -4.49 0.50
C LEU A 217 7.95 -4.41 0.68
N LEU A 218 8.49 -5.04 1.73
CA LEU A 218 9.93 -5.09 2.00
C LEU A 218 10.57 -6.42 1.56
N ASP A 219 9.77 -7.37 1.08
CA ASP A 219 10.21 -8.69 0.59
C ASP A 219 10.28 -8.72 -0.95
N LEU A 220 11.49 -8.58 -1.50
CA LEU A 220 11.69 -8.65 -2.95
C LEU A 220 11.69 -10.08 -3.51
N SER A 221 11.52 -11.11 -2.68
CA SER A 221 11.48 -12.51 -3.17
C SER A 221 10.28 -12.77 -4.08
N ARG A 222 9.22 -11.97 -3.95
CA ARG A 222 7.97 -12.05 -4.70
C ARG A 222 7.28 -10.69 -4.74
N LEU A 223 6.28 -10.58 -5.61
CA LEU A 223 5.32 -9.47 -5.52
C LEU A 223 4.44 -9.67 -4.28
N PRO A 224 4.01 -8.57 -3.62
CA PRO A 224 2.97 -8.63 -2.60
C PRO A 224 1.73 -9.33 -3.19
N ASN A 225 1.09 -10.17 -2.39
CA ASN A 225 0.04 -11.04 -2.92
C ASN A 225 -1.08 -11.36 -1.95
N ARG A 226 -1.06 -10.80 -0.74
CA ARG A 226 -2.08 -11.06 0.28
C ARG A 226 -2.61 -9.75 0.85
N ILE A 227 -3.92 -9.56 0.72
CA ILE A 227 -4.65 -8.42 1.22
C ILE A 227 -5.89 -8.97 1.90
N GLU A 228 -6.01 -8.74 3.22
CA GLU A 228 -6.97 -9.43 4.07
C GLU A 228 -6.80 -10.96 3.92
N GLN A 229 -7.87 -11.73 3.68
CA GLN A 229 -7.81 -13.18 3.51
C GLN A 229 -7.74 -13.59 2.04
N LYS A 230 -7.54 -12.62 1.14
CA LYS A 230 -7.59 -12.83 -0.31
C LYS A 230 -6.22 -12.70 -0.95
N ASP A 231 -5.97 -13.56 -1.93
CA ASP A 231 -4.75 -13.55 -2.72
C ASP A 231 -4.85 -12.53 -3.86
N PHE A 232 -4.74 -11.24 -3.54
CA PHE A 232 -4.69 -10.16 -4.51
C PHE A 232 -3.28 -9.60 -4.69
N ARG A 233 -2.92 -9.30 -5.93
CA ARG A 233 -1.62 -8.72 -6.27
C ARG A 233 -1.79 -7.24 -6.62
N PRO A 234 -1.33 -6.29 -5.79
CA PRO A 234 -1.32 -4.88 -6.15
C PRO A 234 -0.38 -4.62 -7.33
N ILE A 235 -0.63 -3.51 -8.03
CA ILE A 235 0.29 -3.00 -9.04
C ILE A 235 1.35 -2.17 -8.32
N VAL A 236 2.58 -2.68 -8.32
CA VAL A 236 3.72 -2.07 -7.63
C VAL A 236 4.88 -1.86 -8.59
N TYR A 237 5.78 -0.96 -8.22
CA TYR A 237 7.09 -0.81 -8.83
C TYR A 237 8.17 -0.88 -7.75
N ASP A 238 9.39 -1.25 -8.13
CA ASP A 238 10.51 -1.23 -7.20
C ASP A 238 11.11 0.18 -7.10
N ALA A 239 11.41 0.62 -5.89
CA ALA A 239 12.01 1.92 -5.60
C ALA A 239 13.26 1.76 -4.72
N PRO A 240 14.19 2.74 -4.69
CA PRO A 240 15.24 2.80 -3.66
C PRO A 240 14.65 2.60 -2.27
N PHE A 241 15.34 1.87 -1.38
CA PHE A 241 14.77 1.50 -0.08
C PHE A 241 14.36 2.71 0.78
N ARG A 242 15.06 3.84 0.67
CA ARG A 242 14.69 5.12 1.28
C ARG A 242 13.32 5.69 0.86
N GLU A 243 12.74 5.22 -0.25
CA GLU A 243 11.42 5.64 -0.74
C GLU A 243 10.27 4.73 -0.26
N ARG A 244 10.57 3.74 0.58
CA ARG A 244 9.55 2.87 1.20
C ARG A 244 8.55 3.65 2.04
N TYR A 245 7.44 3.02 2.41
CA TYR A 245 6.56 3.52 3.45
C TYR A 245 7.26 3.48 4.82
N ILE A 246 7.33 4.63 5.48
CA ILE A 246 8.01 4.87 6.76
C ILE A 246 7.06 4.83 7.95
N THR A 247 5.83 5.32 7.76
CA THR A 247 4.79 5.36 8.79
C THR A 247 3.64 4.47 8.34
N VAL A 248 3.16 3.63 9.26
CA VAL A 248 2.02 2.75 9.07
C VAL A 248 1.22 2.76 10.35
N GLU A 249 0.09 3.47 10.33
CA GLU A 249 -0.75 3.66 11.50
C GLU A 249 -2.15 3.12 11.22
N PHE A 250 -2.68 2.38 12.19
CA PHE A 250 -4.04 1.87 12.20
C PHE A 250 -4.79 2.47 13.37
N ILE A 251 -5.99 2.98 13.10
CA ILE A 251 -6.84 3.68 14.05
C ILE A 251 -8.15 2.91 14.14
N ASP A 252 -8.47 2.47 15.34
CA ASP A 252 -9.73 1.84 15.69
C ASP A 252 -10.39 2.67 16.79
N THR A 253 -11.64 3.10 16.64
CA THR A 253 -12.33 3.89 17.67
C THR A 253 -13.06 3.07 18.73
N ASP A 254 -13.01 1.74 18.66
CA ASP A 254 -13.71 0.84 19.57
C ASP A 254 -15.25 1.12 19.60
N ASP A 255 -15.94 0.71 20.67
CA ASP A 255 -17.42 0.74 20.86
C ASP A 255 -18.12 2.11 20.69
N ASN A 256 -17.38 3.22 20.53
CA ASN A 256 -18.00 4.54 20.49
C ASN A 256 -18.75 4.81 19.19
N LEU A 257 -18.24 4.36 18.03
CA LEU A 257 -18.89 4.45 16.71
C LEU A 257 -18.32 3.44 15.67
N ASP A 258 -17.55 2.43 16.08
CA ASP A 258 -16.93 1.39 15.21
C ASP A 258 -16.29 1.95 13.92
N THR A 259 -15.63 3.10 14.06
CA THR A 259 -14.96 3.78 12.96
C THR A 259 -13.50 3.38 12.94
N GLN A 260 -13.05 2.85 11.80
CA GLN A 260 -11.67 2.43 11.64
C GLN A 260 -11.06 3.05 10.39
N MET A 261 -9.77 3.33 10.46
CA MET A 261 -9.00 3.80 9.32
C MET A 261 -7.53 3.42 9.46
N PHE A 262 -6.80 3.46 8.37
CA PHE A 262 -5.35 3.47 8.42
C PHE A 262 -4.80 4.56 7.52
N TYR A 263 -3.58 4.99 7.83
CA TYR A 263 -2.81 5.81 6.91
C TYR A 263 -1.37 5.32 6.83
N VAL A 264 -0.78 5.49 5.65
CA VAL A 264 0.62 5.17 5.40
C VAL A 264 1.31 6.33 4.71
N VAL A 265 2.58 6.52 5.03
CA VAL A 265 3.38 7.66 4.56
C VAL A 265 4.68 7.14 3.98
N ASN A 266 5.08 7.65 2.82
CA ASN A 266 6.48 7.65 2.37
C ASN A 266 6.94 9.10 2.14
N ASN A 267 8.10 9.30 1.51
CA ASN A 267 8.61 10.65 1.24
C ASN A 267 7.86 11.42 0.13
N LYS A 268 6.96 10.78 -0.61
CA LYS A 268 6.26 11.35 -1.79
C LYS A 268 4.74 11.32 -1.66
N GLU A 269 4.20 10.43 -0.85
CA GLU A 269 2.79 10.02 -0.86
C GLU A 269 2.28 9.80 0.56
N LEU A 270 1.02 10.18 0.74
CA LEU A 270 0.18 9.87 1.88
C LEU A 270 -1.04 9.11 1.38
N ILE A 271 -1.24 7.89 1.85
CA ILE A 271 -2.41 7.09 1.53
C ILE A 271 -3.26 6.94 2.78
N ILE A 272 -4.54 7.27 2.67
CA ILE A 272 -5.53 7.21 3.74
C ILE A 272 -6.65 6.28 3.29
N SER A 273 -7.00 5.30 4.11
CA SER A 273 -8.10 4.38 3.84
C SER A 273 -9.05 4.30 5.02
N TRP A 274 -10.34 4.50 4.75
CA TRP A 274 -11.40 4.42 5.75
C TRP A 274 -12.18 3.12 5.59
N ARG A 275 -12.38 2.43 6.71
CA ARG A 275 -13.27 1.26 6.80
C ARG A 275 -14.71 1.74 6.88
N GLY A 276 -15.63 0.99 6.26
CA GLY A 276 -17.07 1.13 6.51
C GLY A 276 -17.59 0.08 7.47
N THR A 277 -18.81 0.26 7.98
CA THR A 277 -19.45 -0.72 8.88
C THR A 277 -19.60 -2.09 8.21
N GLU A 278 -19.29 -3.16 8.94
CA GLU A 278 -19.42 -4.55 8.47
C GLU A 278 -20.89 -5.01 8.45
N SER A 279 -21.69 -4.56 9.41
CA SER A 279 -23.12 -4.82 9.50
C SER A 279 -23.93 -3.95 8.54
N LYS A 280 -24.18 -4.47 7.32
CA LYS A 280 -25.14 -3.86 6.38
C LYS A 280 -26.55 -3.70 6.99
N THR A 281 -26.91 -4.50 7.99
CA THR A 281 -28.19 -4.43 8.70
C THR A 281 -28.35 -3.16 9.52
N ASP A 282 -27.30 -2.69 10.20
CA ASP A 282 -27.37 -1.48 11.02
C ASP A 282 -27.57 -0.20 10.19
N ILE A 283 -27.04 -0.18 8.95
CA ILE A 283 -27.26 0.89 7.97
C ILE A 283 -28.76 1.06 7.66
N PHE A 284 -29.52 -0.05 7.60
CA PHE A 284 -30.95 -0.04 7.28
C PHE A 284 -31.86 0.07 8.50
N THR A 285 -31.40 -0.26 9.71
CA THR A 285 -32.26 -0.29 10.91
C THR A 285 -31.97 0.80 11.94
N THR A 286 -30.76 1.34 11.97
CA THR A 286 -30.29 2.14 13.12
C THR A 286 -29.82 3.56 12.70
N ASP A 287 -29.37 3.73 11.44
CA ASP A 287 -28.79 4.98 10.92
C ASP A 287 -29.73 5.85 10.04
N LEU A 288 -31.04 5.58 10.05
CA LEU A 288 -32.04 6.36 9.28
C LEU A 288 -32.29 7.79 9.78
N ASN A 289 -31.45 8.32 10.68
CA ASN A 289 -31.44 9.73 11.01
C ASN A 289 -30.60 10.50 9.97
N PHE A 290 -31.21 10.75 8.81
CA PHE A 290 -30.64 11.53 7.70
C PHE A 290 -30.55 13.04 7.98
N LYS A 291 -30.37 13.44 9.24
CA LYS A 291 -30.35 14.85 9.64
C LYS A 291 -29.11 15.52 9.04
N PRO A 292 -29.27 16.59 8.24
CA PRO A 292 -28.13 17.28 7.68
C PRO A 292 -27.68 18.39 8.64
N VAL A 293 -26.41 18.37 9.02
CA VAL A 293 -25.80 19.33 9.96
C VAL A 293 -24.88 20.30 9.24
N LYS A 294 -24.81 21.55 9.74
CA LYS A 294 -23.92 22.56 9.20
C LYS A 294 -22.47 22.19 9.48
N LEU A 295 -21.62 22.40 8.48
CA LEU A 295 -20.18 22.25 8.61
C LEU A 295 -19.56 23.56 9.15
N PRO A 296 -18.42 23.48 9.85
CA PRO A 296 -17.60 24.64 10.17
C PRO A 296 -17.24 25.42 8.90
N SER A 297 -17.21 26.75 8.99
CA SER A 297 -17.01 27.63 7.82
C SER A 297 -15.60 27.53 7.23
N ASP A 298 -14.62 27.09 8.01
CA ASP A 298 -13.26 26.77 7.61
C ASP A 298 -13.15 25.45 6.84
N PHE A 299 -14.20 24.62 6.86
CA PHE A 299 -14.32 23.36 6.13
C PHE A 299 -15.08 23.53 4.82
N ILE A 300 -16.39 23.79 4.91
CA ILE A 300 -17.31 24.11 3.82
C ILE A 300 -18.24 25.22 4.32
N GLY A 301 -18.23 26.37 3.65
CA GLY A 301 -18.94 27.58 4.08
C GLY A 301 -20.45 27.53 3.84
N LYS A 302 -20.91 26.72 2.88
CA LYS A 302 -22.30 26.61 2.45
C LYS A 302 -22.71 25.14 2.32
N GLY A 303 -23.89 24.81 2.83
CA GLY A 303 -24.44 23.46 2.77
C GLY A 303 -24.24 22.67 4.07
N ARG A 304 -24.54 21.38 3.99
CA ARG A 304 -24.62 20.46 5.14
C ARG A 304 -24.09 19.08 4.79
N VAL A 305 -23.78 18.31 5.83
CA VAL A 305 -23.32 16.91 5.81
C VAL A 305 -24.28 16.02 6.60
N HIS A 306 -24.35 14.74 6.25
CA HIS A 306 -25.04 13.74 7.07
C HIS A 306 -24.49 13.68 8.51
N GLU A 307 -25.35 13.85 9.51
CA GLU A 307 -24.95 13.92 10.93
C GLU A 307 -24.18 12.66 11.39
N GLY A 308 -24.64 11.47 11.03
CA GLY A 308 -23.97 10.22 11.40
C GLY A 308 -22.55 10.13 10.84
N PHE A 309 -22.36 10.52 9.57
CA PHE A 309 -21.05 10.47 8.92
C PHE A 309 -20.11 11.54 9.49
N TRP A 310 -20.65 12.71 9.83
CA TRP A 310 -19.89 13.77 10.48
C TRP A 310 -19.42 13.39 11.89
N LYS A 311 -20.28 12.75 12.69
CA LYS A 311 -19.92 12.24 14.02
C LYS A 311 -18.88 11.13 13.92
N ALA A 312 -19.09 10.14 13.06
CA ALA A 312 -18.14 9.04 12.84
C ALA A 312 -16.76 9.56 12.41
N PHE A 313 -16.74 10.51 11.47
CA PHE A 313 -15.52 11.17 11.03
C PHE A 313 -14.78 11.85 12.19
N TRP A 314 -15.47 12.67 12.99
CA TRP A 314 -14.81 13.36 14.11
C TRP A 314 -14.36 12.41 15.21
N THR A 315 -15.13 11.38 15.54
CA THR A 315 -14.70 10.37 16.52
C THR A 315 -13.42 9.68 16.09
N GLY A 316 -13.25 9.39 14.79
CA GLY A 316 -11.99 8.87 14.26
C GLY A 316 -10.83 9.88 14.35
N VAL A 317 -11.10 11.12 13.94
CA VAL A 317 -10.07 12.16 13.77
C VAL A 317 -9.66 12.86 15.08
N GLU A 318 -10.52 12.86 16.11
CA GLU A 318 -10.24 13.41 17.44
C GLU A 318 -9.47 12.43 18.36
N ARG A 319 -9.30 11.17 17.95
CA ARG A 319 -8.48 10.21 18.71
C ARG A 319 -7.06 10.77 18.82
N LYS A 320 -6.56 10.86 20.05
CA LYS A 320 -5.20 11.32 20.34
C LYS A 320 -4.20 10.26 19.89
N THR A 321 -3.16 10.69 19.18
CA THR A 321 -2.03 9.82 18.81
C THR A 321 -0.93 9.86 19.88
N THR A 322 0.21 9.23 19.61
CA THR A 322 1.33 8.98 20.55
C THR A 322 1.91 10.21 21.25
N GLU A 323 1.55 11.43 20.82
CA GLU A 323 2.08 12.70 21.36
C GLU A 323 1.01 13.70 21.84
N ASN A 324 -0.19 13.26 22.26
CA ASN A 324 -1.28 14.14 22.71
C ASN A 324 -1.81 15.14 21.65
N ASN A 325 -1.33 15.08 20.41
CA ASN A 325 -1.89 15.79 19.27
C ASN A 325 -3.11 15.02 18.71
N SER A 326 -4.07 15.73 18.11
CA SER A 326 -5.16 15.08 17.38
C SER A 326 -4.62 14.48 16.08
N LEU A 327 -5.15 13.31 15.69
CA LEU A 327 -4.84 12.64 14.42
C LEU A 327 -4.96 13.60 13.23
N PHE A 328 -5.94 14.52 13.27
CA PHE A 328 -6.08 15.54 12.23
C PHE A 328 -4.80 16.36 12.03
N LYS A 329 -4.26 16.87 13.13
CA LYS A 329 -3.12 17.79 13.10
C LYS A 329 -1.90 17.08 12.52
N GLU A 330 -1.68 15.84 12.94
CA GLU A 330 -0.63 14.98 12.42
C GLU A 330 -0.79 14.72 10.92
N ILE A 331 -1.97 14.27 10.47
CA ILE A 331 -2.23 14.05 9.05
C ILE A 331 -2.04 15.34 8.24
N LYS A 332 -2.48 16.48 8.75
CA LYS A 332 -2.31 17.77 8.09
C LYS A 332 -0.83 18.14 7.95
N GLU A 333 -0.01 17.95 8.97
CA GLU A 333 1.44 18.19 8.89
C GLU A 333 2.10 17.27 7.85
N LEU A 334 1.59 16.05 7.68
CA LEU A 334 2.09 15.11 6.67
C LEU A 334 1.74 15.50 5.23
N THR A 335 0.76 16.39 5.02
CA THR A 335 0.21 16.73 3.69
C THR A 335 1.01 17.77 2.91
N GLU A 336 1.86 18.57 3.54
CA GLU A 336 2.44 19.78 2.92
C GLU A 336 3.32 19.50 1.69
N ASP A 337 4.01 18.35 1.65
CA ASP A 337 4.95 17.98 0.57
C ASP A 337 4.63 16.65 -0.11
N ARG A 338 3.39 16.17 -0.01
CA ARG A 338 3.01 14.82 -0.47
C ARG A 338 1.78 14.81 -1.36
N LYS A 339 1.78 13.86 -2.31
CA LYS A 339 0.59 13.48 -3.04
C LYS A 339 -0.35 12.72 -2.12
N ILE A 340 -1.61 13.14 -2.05
CA ILE A 340 -2.57 12.55 -1.13
C ILE A 340 -3.53 11.65 -1.92
N PHE A 341 -3.64 10.40 -1.48
CA PHE A 341 -4.60 9.43 -1.99
C PHE A 341 -5.52 9.02 -0.86
N ILE A 342 -6.82 9.12 -1.09
CA ILE A 342 -7.83 8.80 -0.07
C ILE A 342 -8.81 7.81 -0.67
N CYS A 343 -9.13 6.76 0.06
CA CYS A 343 -10.07 5.76 -0.41
C CYS A 343 -10.96 5.21 0.69
N GLY A 344 -12.04 4.56 0.28
CA GLY A 344 -12.96 3.90 1.19
C GLY A 344 -14.08 3.18 0.45
N HIS A 345 -14.58 2.12 1.07
CA HIS A 345 -15.70 1.32 0.58
C HIS A 345 -16.93 1.51 1.48
N SER A 346 -18.13 1.51 0.89
CA SER A 346 -19.41 1.68 1.61
C SER A 346 -19.40 2.96 2.45
N LEU A 347 -19.75 2.89 3.74
CA LEU A 347 -19.63 3.99 4.70
C LEU A 347 -18.22 4.60 4.74
N GLY A 348 -17.17 3.80 4.62
CA GLY A 348 -15.79 4.29 4.59
C GLY A 348 -15.56 5.25 3.42
N GLY A 349 -16.24 5.05 2.30
CA GLY A 349 -16.22 6.01 1.19
C GLY A 349 -16.81 7.38 1.57
N ALA A 350 -17.82 7.41 2.43
CA ALA A 350 -18.41 8.66 2.90
C ALA A 350 -17.44 9.42 3.81
N LEU A 351 -16.79 8.70 4.74
CA LEU A 351 -15.77 9.26 5.62
C LEU A 351 -14.54 9.73 4.83
N ALA A 352 -14.15 8.99 3.80
CA ALA A 352 -13.08 9.36 2.86
C ALA A 352 -13.40 10.67 2.11
N LEU A 353 -14.66 10.86 1.69
CA LEU A 353 -15.10 12.12 1.06
C LEU A 353 -15.09 13.30 2.04
N ILE A 354 -15.53 13.09 3.29
CA ILE A 354 -15.43 14.11 4.34
C ILE A 354 -13.95 14.46 4.59
N HIS A 355 -13.08 13.46 4.74
CA HIS A 355 -11.65 13.71 4.93
C HIS A 355 -11.04 14.46 3.73
N SER A 356 -11.43 14.11 2.51
CA SER A 356 -10.98 14.81 1.30
C SER A 356 -11.43 16.27 1.29
N ALA A 357 -12.65 16.57 1.73
CA ALA A 357 -13.15 17.94 1.88
C ALA A 357 -12.32 18.74 2.90
N GLN A 358 -11.92 18.11 4.00
CA GLN A 358 -11.03 18.71 5.01
C GLN A 358 -9.66 19.06 4.42
N LEU A 359 -9.14 18.20 3.54
CA LEU A 359 -7.83 18.32 2.93
C LEU A 359 -7.86 18.99 1.55
N LYS A 360 -8.98 19.61 1.14
CA LYS A 360 -9.17 20.15 -0.22
C LYS A 360 -8.05 21.08 -0.70
N LYS A 361 -7.46 21.86 0.22
CA LYS A 361 -6.35 22.78 -0.06
C LYS A 361 -5.07 22.07 -0.52
N TYR A 362 -4.93 20.79 -0.20
CA TYR A 362 -3.79 19.95 -0.53
C TYR A 362 -4.06 19.02 -1.74
N ASN A 363 -5.15 19.25 -2.48
CA ASN A 363 -5.48 18.57 -3.73
C ASN A 363 -5.52 17.02 -3.61
N PRO A 364 -6.42 16.44 -2.78
CA PRO A 364 -6.51 15.00 -2.60
C PRO A 364 -7.06 14.28 -3.84
N CYS A 365 -6.59 13.05 -4.06
CA CYS A 365 -7.06 12.14 -5.10
C CYS A 365 -7.91 11.03 -4.46
N LEU A 366 -9.23 11.12 -4.60
CA LEU A 366 -10.23 10.31 -3.92
C LEU A 366 -10.80 9.21 -4.83
N TYR A 367 -10.74 7.97 -4.38
CA TYR A 367 -11.40 6.83 -5.04
C TYR A 367 -12.30 6.10 -4.06
N THR A 368 -13.61 6.06 -4.34
CA THR A 368 -14.58 5.41 -3.45
C THR A 368 -15.38 4.31 -4.15
N TYR A 369 -15.87 3.33 -3.38
CA TYR A 369 -16.53 2.12 -3.89
C TYR A 369 -17.84 1.89 -3.14
N GLY A 370 -18.97 1.85 -3.83
CA GLY A 370 -20.28 1.66 -3.17
C GLY A 370 -20.65 2.75 -2.16
N MET A 371 -20.11 3.96 -2.32
CA MET A 371 -20.25 5.04 -1.35
C MET A 371 -21.64 5.71 -1.42
N PRO A 372 -22.31 5.97 -0.27
CA PRO A 372 -23.60 6.66 -0.20
C PRO A 372 -23.47 8.18 -0.47
N ARG A 373 -24.60 8.89 -0.57
CA ARG A 373 -24.63 10.37 -0.64
C ARG A 373 -24.25 10.97 0.72
N VAL A 374 -23.47 12.05 0.72
CA VAL A 374 -22.85 12.58 1.96
C VAL A 374 -23.21 14.04 2.21
N PHE A 375 -23.11 14.85 1.16
CA PHE A 375 -23.22 16.30 1.23
C PHE A 375 -24.44 16.80 0.45
N THR A 376 -25.03 17.90 0.90
CA THR A 376 -26.03 18.66 0.13
C THR A 376 -25.39 19.32 -1.11
N TYR A 377 -26.20 19.67 -2.11
CA TYR A 377 -25.76 20.39 -3.32
C TYR A 377 -24.76 21.54 -3.07
N ASN A 378 -25.11 22.47 -2.16
CA ASN A 378 -24.27 23.64 -1.87
C ASN A 378 -22.88 23.26 -1.35
N ALA A 379 -22.79 22.17 -0.55
CA ALA A 379 -21.53 21.68 -0.03
C ALA A 379 -20.68 21.03 -1.14
N ILE A 380 -21.32 20.30 -2.06
CA ILE A 380 -20.64 19.68 -3.20
C ILE A 380 -20.03 20.72 -4.13
N MET A 381 -20.70 21.86 -4.30
CA MET A 381 -20.18 22.94 -5.13
C MET A 381 -18.90 23.56 -4.57
N GLU A 382 -18.65 23.45 -3.27
CA GLU A 382 -17.40 23.91 -2.66
C GLU A 382 -16.24 22.90 -2.72
N ILE A 383 -16.52 21.66 -3.12
CA ILE A 383 -15.54 20.57 -3.19
C ILE A 383 -15.45 19.94 -4.59
N GLN A 384 -16.04 20.59 -5.60
CA GLN A 384 -16.04 20.11 -6.99
C GLN A 384 -14.62 19.94 -7.57
N ASP A 385 -13.64 20.67 -7.04
CA ASP A 385 -12.25 20.65 -7.51
C ASP A 385 -11.46 19.44 -7.00
N ILE A 386 -12.03 18.64 -6.08
CA ILE A 386 -11.41 17.39 -5.61
C ILE A 386 -11.46 16.36 -6.75
N ILE A 387 -10.32 15.77 -7.06
CA ILE A 387 -10.22 14.65 -7.98
C ILE A 387 -10.95 13.47 -7.33
N HIS A 388 -12.16 13.14 -7.79
CA HIS A 388 -12.96 12.08 -7.20
C HIS A 388 -13.56 11.17 -8.26
N TYR A 389 -13.28 9.87 -8.12
CA TYR A 389 -13.89 8.80 -8.87
C TYR A 389 -14.71 7.89 -7.97
N ARG A 390 -16.01 7.74 -8.27
CA ARG A 390 -16.92 6.91 -7.49
C ARG A 390 -17.36 5.68 -8.28
N HIS A 391 -17.05 4.51 -7.75
CA HIS A 391 -17.32 3.22 -8.37
C HIS A 391 -18.64 2.65 -7.85
N ILE A 392 -19.53 2.31 -8.77
CA ILE A 392 -20.86 1.74 -8.48
C ILE A 392 -20.95 0.38 -9.14
N ASN A 393 -21.28 -0.65 -8.36
CA ASN A 393 -21.52 -1.98 -8.89
C ASN A 393 -23.01 -2.20 -9.15
N ARG A 394 -23.39 -2.40 -10.42
CA ARG A 394 -24.72 -2.89 -10.87
C ARG A 394 -25.91 -2.45 -9.99
N ASN A 395 -26.35 -3.34 -9.10
CA ASN A 395 -27.57 -3.23 -8.29
C ASN A 395 -27.26 -2.79 -6.85
N ASP A 396 -26.07 -2.28 -6.58
CA ASP A 396 -25.73 -1.75 -5.27
C ASP A 396 -26.64 -0.57 -4.96
N LEU A 397 -27.45 -0.73 -3.90
CA LEU A 397 -28.42 0.26 -3.45
C LEU A 397 -27.79 1.33 -2.56
N VAL A 398 -26.58 1.08 -2.03
CA VAL A 398 -25.91 2.00 -1.08
C VAL A 398 -25.63 3.37 -1.71
N PRO A 399 -25.15 3.48 -2.97
CA PRO A 399 -25.05 4.77 -3.64
C PRO A 399 -26.40 5.50 -3.78
N GLY A 400 -27.53 4.79 -3.75
CA GLY A 400 -28.86 5.38 -3.87
C GLY A 400 -29.41 6.04 -2.60
N VAL A 401 -28.68 6.02 -1.48
CA VAL A 401 -29.13 6.58 -0.18
C VAL A 401 -28.18 7.67 0.35
N PRO A 402 -28.65 8.65 1.15
CA PRO A 402 -30.05 9.06 1.36
C PRO A 402 -30.81 9.42 0.08
N PHE A 403 -32.14 9.46 0.16
CA PHE A 403 -33.06 9.72 -0.96
C PHE A 403 -32.71 10.99 -1.76
N GLU A 404 -33.21 11.04 -3.00
CA GLU A 404 -32.84 12.04 -4.03
C GLU A 404 -33.25 13.51 -3.71
N LYS A 405 -33.98 13.75 -2.63
CA LYS A 405 -34.62 15.04 -2.34
C LYS A 405 -33.94 15.87 -1.25
N ASP A 406 -34.07 17.19 -1.34
CA ASP A 406 -33.41 18.17 -0.48
C ASP A 406 -33.82 18.07 1.00
N MET A 407 -33.02 17.37 1.81
CA MET A 407 -33.14 17.38 3.28
C MET A 407 -32.74 18.73 3.91
N ASN A 408 -32.37 19.76 3.14
CA ASN A 408 -32.11 21.11 3.65
C ASN A 408 -33.37 21.99 3.63
N ASN A 409 -34.44 21.55 4.30
CA ASN A 409 -35.70 22.28 4.37
C ASN A 409 -35.80 23.19 5.61
N TYR A 410 -36.70 24.17 5.54
CA TYR A 410 -36.99 25.13 6.62
C TYR A 410 -37.19 24.46 7.99
N TYR A 411 -37.78 23.27 8.02
CA TYR A 411 -38.06 22.56 9.26
C TYR A 411 -36.78 22.02 9.91
N PHE A 412 -35.84 21.46 9.14
CA PHE A 412 -34.51 21.12 9.67
C PHE A 412 -33.70 22.34 10.09
N GLU A 413 -33.86 23.49 9.41
CA GLU A 413 -33.20 24.73 9.81
C GLU A 413 -33.69 25.29 11.14
N ASN A 414 -34.94 25.02 11.50
CA ASN A 414 -35.56 25.50 12.73
C ASN A 414 -35.66 24.42 13.83
N GLY A 415 -35.11 23.22 13.62
CA GLY A 415 -35.06 22.13 14.61
C GLY A 415 -36.33 21.27 14.70
N TRP A 416 -37.19 21.28 13.69
CA TRP A 416 -38.46 20.54 13.62
C TRP A 416 -38.30 19.25 12.82
N ASP A 417 -37.43 18.36 13.30
CA ASP A 417 -36.97 17.18 12.57
C ASP A 417 -38.12 16.25 12.07
N PRO A 418 -39.16 15.91 12.87
CA PRO A 418 -40.25 15.05 12.39
C PRO A 418 -41.03 15.63 11.21
N MET A 419 -41.19 16.96 11.16
CA MET A 419 -41.87 17.65 10.06
C MET A 419 -40.95 17.78 8.84
N GLY A 420 -39.64 17.95 9.07
CA GLY A 420 -38.62 17.89 8.04
C GLY A 420 -38.64 16.55 7.31
N TYR A 421 -38.68 15.43 8.04
CA TYR A 421 -38.83 14.11 7.43
C TYR A 421 -40.19 13.90 6.75
N ALA A 422 -41.29 14.31 7.40
CA ALA A 422 -42.64 14.09 6.88
C ALA A 422 -42.88 14.81 5.55
N ILE A 423 -42.35 16.02 5.36
CA ILE A 423 -42.49 16.77 4.12
C ILE A 423 -41.70 16.13 2.97
N GLU A 424 -40.52 15.60 3.25
CA GLU A 424 -39.76 14.84 2.24
C GLU A 424 -40.48 13.53 1.89
N ALA A 425 -41.04 12.81 2.88
CA ALA A 425 -41.77 11.56 2.66
C ALA A 425 -43.11 11.73 1.93
N LEU A 426 -43.87 12.79 2.25
CA LEU A 426 -45.15 13.12 1.62
C LEU A 426 -45.01 13.53 0.15
N SER A 427 -43.79 13.84 -0.28
CA SER A 427 -43.50 14.34 -1.62
C SER A 427 -42.68 13.36 -2.47
N LEU A 428 -42.57 12.11 -1.99
CA LEU A 428 -42.06 10.95 -2.73
C LEU A 428 -43.12 10.45 -3.74
N PRO A 429 -42.72 9.92 -4.91
CA PRO A 429 -43.58 9.04 -5.67
C PRO A 429 -43.89 7.81 -4.79
N GLN A 430 -45.15 7.38 -4.78
CA GLN A 430 -45.72 6.36 -3.87
C GLN A 430 -45.01 4.98 -3.87
N SER A 431 -44.03 4.75 -4.74
CA SER A 431 -43.21 3.53 -4.79
C SER A 431 -42.11 3.44 -3.72
N ALA A 432 -41.83 4.50 -2.95
CA ALA A 432 -40.83 4.47 -1.87
C ALA A 432 -41.42 4.21 -0.47
N ILE A 433 -42.76 4.18 -0.32
CA ILE A 433 -43.41 4.16 1.01
C ILE A 433 -43.54 2.73 1.58
N VAL A 434 -43.30 1.66 0.81
CA VAL A 434 -43.68 0.30 1.25
C VAL A 434 -42.59 -0.47 2.02
N THR A 435 -41.36 0.03 2.15
CA THR A 435 -40.29 -0.74 2.83
C THR A 435 -39.69 -0.12 4.08
N SER A 436 -40.18 1.04 4.54
CA SER A 436 -39.62 1.71 5.74
C SER A 436 -40.62 2.00 6.85
N MET A 437 -41.79 1.35 6.87
CA MET A 437 -42.74 1.52 7.97
C MET A 437 -42.90 0.24 8.76
N SER A 438 -42.66 0.36 10.08
CA SER A 438 -43.00 -0.65 11.07
C SER A 438 -44.50 -0.98 11.01
N PRO A 439 -44.96 -2.13 11.57
CA PRO A 439 -46.29 -2.70 11.35
C PRO A 439 -47.50 -1.89 11.87
N LEU A 440 -47.32 -0.62 12.25
CA LEU A 440 -48.37 0.23 12.82
C LEU A 440 -49.10 1.12 11.80
N THR A 441 -48.75 1.07 10.51
CA THR A 441 -49.35 1.94 9.47
C THR A 441 -49.70 1.20 8.16
N ALA A 442 -50.04 -0.09 8.25
CA ALA A 442 -50.42 -0.94 7.12
C ALA A 442 -51.84 -0.65 6.56
N GLY A 443 -52.26 0.62 6.49
CA GLY A 443 -53.56 1.01 5.96
C GLY A 443 -53.41 1.91 4.76
N LEU A 444 -53.78 1.39 3.58
CA LEU A 444 -54.05 2.09 2.31
C LEU A 444 -52.84 2.23 1.36
N THR A 445 -52.73 1.38 0.35
CA THR A 445 -53.08 1.73 -1.07
C THR A 445 -52.72 0.60 -2.08
N PRO A 446 -53.44 0.50 -3.23
CA PRO A 446 -53.46 -0.68 -4.11
C PRO A 446 -52.40 -0.65 -5.24
N VAL A 447 -51.89 -1.84 -5.53
CA VAL A 447 -50.74 -2.21 -6.40
C VAL A 447 -50.85 -1.81 -7.89
N ALA A 448 -51.93 -1.16 -8.34
CA ALA A 448 -52.20 -0.95 -9.77
C ALA A 448 -51.58 0.31 -10.41
N MET A 449 -50.94 1.21 -9.65
CA MET A 449 -50.42 2.49 -10.19
C MET A 449 -48.96 2.46 -10.70
N ILE A 450 -48.26 1.32 -10.58
CA ILE A 450 -46.79 1.27 -10.66
C ILE A 450 -46.24 1.22 -12.10
N THR A 451 -47.02 0.88 -13.13
CA THR A 451 -46.47 0.57 -14.46
C THR A 451 -46.34 1.74 -15.44
N SER A 452 -46.72 2.98 -15.10
CA SER A 452 -46.92 4.03 -16.13
C SER A 452 -46.03 5.28 -16.06
N ARG A 453 -44.95 5.34 -15.26
CA ARG A 453 -44.22 6.62 -15.04
C ARG A 453 -42.69 6.55 -14.99
N LEU A 454 -42.06 5.74 -15.85
CA LEU A 454 -40.58 5.65 -15.91
C LEU A 454 -39.87 6.72 -16.76
N ASP A 455 -40.57 7.65 -17.42
CA ASP A 455 -39.94 8.53 -18.42
C ASP A 455 -39.81 10.04 -18.04
N LYS A 456 -40.03 10.45 -16.78
CA LYS A 456 -40.20 11.90 -16.48
C LYS A 456 -39.44 12.50 -15.29
N ILE A 457 -38.32 11.94 -14.86
CA ILE A 457 -37.54 12.51 -13.75
C ILE A 457 -36.14 12.88 -14.25
N LYS A 458 -35.89 14.17 -14.53
CA LYS A 458 -34.56 14.67 -14.90
C LYS A 458 -34.21 16.09 -14.41
N THR A 459 -34.95 16.72 -13.49
CA THR A 459 -34.71 18.16 -13.19
C THR A 459 -34.81 18.66 -11.75
N ASN A 460 -34.98 17.84 -10.69
CA ASN A 460 -35.16 18.35 -9.30
C ASN A 460 -34.33 17.62 -8.21
N ASP A 461 -33.13 17.10 -8.52
CA ASP A 461 -32.24 16.41 -7.55
C ASP A 461 -31.38 17.39 -6.72
N LEU A 462 -31.28 17.20 -5.39
CA LEU A 462 -30.53 18.11 -4.48
C LEU A 462 -29.57 17.47 -3.46
N PHE A 463 -29.63 16.15 -3.18
CA PHE A 463 -28.44 15.42 -2.73
C PHE A 463 -27.71 14.93 -3.95
N LEU A 464 -26.56 15.55 -4.22
CA LEU A 464 -25.74 15.12 -5.33
C LEU A 464 -24.66 14.17 -4.88
N HIS A 465 -24.17 13.50 -5.88
CA HIS A 465 -23.01 12.67 -5.84
C HIS A 465 -21.83 13.53 -6.30
N GLN A 466 -20.86 13.77 -5.42
CA GLN A 466 -19.58 14.32 -5.87
C GLN A 466 -18.78 13.20 -6.56
N GLY A 467 -17.96 13.59 -7.53
CA GLY A 467 -17.08 12.71 -8.29
C GLY A 467 -17.67 12.14 -9.57
N GLU A 468 -16.77 11.82 -10.50
CA GLU A 468 -17.10 11.15 -11.76
C GLU A 468 -17.51 9.70 -11.49
N ILE A 469 -18.64 9.27 -12.09
CA ILE A 469 -19.21 7.94 -11.86
C ILE A 469 -18.56 6.91 -12.77
N VAL A 470 -18.11 5.81 -12.18
CA VAL A 470 -17.59 4.63 -12.89
C VAL A 470 -18.50 3.44 -12.58
N HIS A 471 -19.19 2.93 -13.61
CA HIS A 471 -20.03 1.75 -13.47
C HIS A 471 -19.23 0.48 -13.71
N LEU A 472 -19.22 -0.41 -12.71
CA LEU A 472 -18.67 -1.74 -12.84
C LEU A 472 -19.77 -2.68 -13.36
N TYR A 473 -19.62 -3.11 -14.62
CA TYR A 473 -20.47 -4.14 -15.21
C TYR A 473 -19.67 -5.46 -15.27
N LYS A 474 -20.27 -6.57 -14.85
CA LYS A 474 -19.73 -7.90 -15.21
C LYS A 474 -19.71 -8.00 -16.73
N GLY A 475 -18.52 -8.01 -17.31
CA GLY A 475 -18.36 -8.33 -18.73
C GLY A 475 -18.73 -9.80 -18.94
N GLU A 476 -19.67 -10.06 -19.83
CA GLU A 476 -19.74 -11.37 -20.48
C GLU A 476 -18.66 -11.37 -21.55
N ILE A 477 -17.70 -12.28 -21.46
CA ILE A 477 -16.84 -12.58 -22.60
C ILE A 477 -17.71 -13.34 -23.59
N VAL A 478 -18.30 -12.62 -24.54
CA VAL A 478 -18.99 -13.23 -25.68
C VAL A 478 -17.91 -13.75 -26.63
N TYR A 479 -17.55 -15.03 -26.49
CA TYR A 479 -16.86 -15.74 -27.57
C TYR A 479 -17.84 -15.89 -28.74
N GLY A 480 -17.79 -14.94 -29.68
CA GLY A 480 -18.58 -15.02 -30.90
C GLY A 480 -19.34 -13.73 -31.23
N SER A 481 -18.62 -12.64 -31.49
CA SER A 481 -19.10 -11.69 -32.49
C SER A 481 -17.92 -11.13 -33.26
N THR A 482 -17.86 -11.42 -34.54
CA THR A 482 -17.00 -10.74 -35.51
C THR A 482 -17.59 -9.35 -35.75
N ALA A 483 -17.51 -8.46 -34.76
CA ALA A 483 -17.63 -7.04 -35.01
C ALA A 483 -16.22 -6.54 -35.32
N ASN A 484 -16.02 -6.11 -36.58
CA ASN A 484 -14.77 -5.56 -37.09
C ASN A 484 -14.30 -4.37 -36.22
N ILE A 485 -13.49 -4.64 -35.21
CA ILE A 485 -12.61 -3.64 -34.62
C ILE A 485 -11.34 -3.70 -35.46
N ILE A 486 -11.18 -2.71 -36.35
CA ILE A 486 -9.91 -2.47 -37.01
C ILE A 486 -8.94 -1.99 -35.93
N SER A 487 -8.18 -2.91 -35.34
CA SER A 487 -7.01 -2.63 -34.52
C SER A 487 -5.80 -2.44 -35.44
N PRO A 488 -5.18 -1.25 -35.50
CA PRO A 488 -3.82 -1.15 -35.97
C PRO A 488 -2.93 -1.49 -34.78
N LEU A 489 -2.56 -2.77 -34.64
CA LEU A 489 -1.29 -3.27 -34.08
C LEU A 489 -1.40 -4.78 -33.88
N HIS A 490 -0.92 -5.51 -34.88
CA HIS A 490 -0.44 -6.87 -34.69
C HIS A 490 0.84 -6.83 -33.84
N SER A 491 0.82 -7.45 -32.65
CA SER A 491 1.87 -8.38 -32.22
C SER A 491 1.48 -9.09 -30.92
N HIS A 492 1.96 -10.32 -30.82
CA HIS A 492 1.48 -11.40 -29.97
C HIS A 492 1.72 -11.27 -28.45
N ASN A 493 0.73 -11.80 -27.71
CA ASN A 493 0.81 -12.52 -26.42
C ASN A 493 0.91 -11.75 -25.08
N LYS A 494 -0.08 -12.08 -24.22
CA LYS A 494 -0.18 -11.94 -22.75
C LYS A 494 -0.51 -10.56 -22.17
N CYS A 495 -1.80 -10.22 -22.16
CA CYS A 495 -2.37 -9.27 -21.19
C CYS A 495 -3.84 -9.60 -20.90
N ASN A 496 -4.11 -10.64 -20.09
CA ASN A 496 -5.48 -11.12 -19.82
C ASN A 496 -5.86 -11.22 -18.33
N THR A 497 -5.13 -10.56 -17.42
CA THR A 497 -5.35 -10.74 -15.97
C THR A 497 -5.98 -9.52 -15.27
N VAL A 498 -5.90 -8.31 -15.84
CA VAL A 498 -6.22 -7.07 -15.11
C VAL A 498 -7.73 -6.77 -15.01
N ILE A 499 -8.54 -7.21 -15.99
CA ILE A 499 -9.97 -6.85 -16.05
C ILE A 499 -10.85 -7.76 -15.18
N ASN A 500 -10.41 -9.00 -14.90
CA ASN A 500 -11.21 -9.97 -14.14
C ASN A 500 -11.16 -9.75 -12.62
N GLU A 501 -10.18 -9.04 -12.08
CA GLU A 501 -10.03 -8.87 -10.62
C GLU A 501 -10.82 -7.68 -10.06
N VAL A 502 -11.04 -6.61 -10.85
CA VAL A 502 -11.86 -5.44 -10.44
C VAL A 502 -13.33 -5.81 -10.18
N ASN A 503 -13.84 -6.89 -10.79
CA ASN A 503 -15.21 -7.36 -10.57
C ASN A 503 -15.41 -8.15 -9.26
N LYS A 504 -14.34 -8.56 -8.55
CA LYS A 504 -14.44 -9.27 -7.27
C LYS A 504 -14.68 -8.36 -6.06
N PHE A 505 -14.62 -7.04 -6.25
CA PHE A 505 -14.70 -6.06 -5.16
C PHE A 505 -16.11 -5.76 -4.66
N ALA A 506 -17.14 -6.36 -5.25
CA ALA A 506 -18.49 -5.84 -5.08
C ALA A 506 -19.52 -6.83 -4.50
N CYS A 507 -19.07 -7.97 -3.95
CA CYS A 507 -19.87 -8.83 -3.08
C CYS A 507 -18.97 -9.84 -2.33
N PRO A 508 -19.09 -10.02 -1.00
CA PRO A 508 -18.89 -11.35 -0.43
C PRO A 508 -19.95 -12.33 -0.97
#